data_AF-S0L2H4-F1
#
_entry.id   AF-S0L2H4-F1
#
_cell.length_a   1.000
_cell.length_b   1.000
_cell.length_c   1.000
_cell.angle_alpha   90.00
_cell.angle_beta   90.00
_cell.angle_gamma   90.00
#
_symmetry.space_group_name_H-M   'P 1'
#
loop_
_entity.id
_entity.type
_entity.pdbx_description
1 polymer ?
#
loop_
_entity_poly.entity_id
_entity_poly.type
_entity_poly.pdbx_seq_one_letter_code
_entity_poly.pdbx_strand_id
1 'polypeptide(L)'
;MILSYYLKADSDAIHDQEFLGFQLLHEDTTFKKQYERLKEKVLSTNLFFVKEDTELLETFTLDQLPIVEVDYNVTKVKGLLSLAELSELLDIGITLQIKMEDES
;
A
#
# COMPACT_ATOMS: atom_id res chain seq x y z
N MET A 1 -12.48 4.54 3.33
CA MET A 1 -11.05 4.57 3.63
C MET A 1 -10.29 4.45 2.33
N ILE A 2 -9.31 5.32 2.12
CA ILE A 2 -8.45 5.33 0.94
C ILE A 2 -7.00 5.17 1.40
N LEU A 3 -6.29 4.17 0.85
CA LEU A 3 -4.88 3.95 1.12
C LEU A 3 -4.09 4.12 -0.19
N SER A 4 -3.28 5.16 -0.29
CA SER A 4 -2.51 5.47 -1.50
C SER A 4 -1.02 5.32 -1.22
N TYR A 5 -0.33 4.56 -2.07
CA TYR A 5 1.12 4.40 -2.03
C TYR A 5 1.73 5.08 -3.25
N TYR A 6 2.76 5.89 -3.00
CA TYR A 6 3.55 6.55 -4.01
C TYR A 6 4.97 6.03 -3.90
N LEU A 7 5.48 5.39 -4.95
CA LEU A 7 6.83 4.84 -5.00
C LEU A 7 7.56 5.35 -6.23
N LYS A 8 8.90 5.40 -6.18
CA LYS A 8 9.65 5.53 -7.43
C LYS A 8 9.55 4.24 -8.21
N ALA A 9 9.41 4.34 -9.53
CA ALA A 9 9.30 3.17 -10.40
C ALA A 9 10.56 2.27 -10.38
N ASP A 10 11.71 2.84 -10.03
CA ASP A 10 13.02 2.18 -9.93
C ASP A 10 13.47 1.97 -8.48
N SER A 11 12.57 2.12 -7.50
CA SER A 11 12.91 1.94 -6.08
C SER A 11 13.07 0.47 -5.73
N ASP A 12 14.11 0.13 -4.95
CA ASP A 12 14.23 -1.19 -4.32
C ASP A 12 13.04 -1.52 -3.40
N ALA A 13 12.31 -0.51 -2.90
CA ALA A 13 11.14 -0.68 -2.05
C ALA A 13 10.01 -1.49 -2.73
N ILE A 14 10.01 -1.62 -4.06
CA ILE A 14 9.06 -2.49 -4.78
C ILE A 14 9.31 -3.99 -4.52
N HIS A 15 10.46 -4.34 -3.96
CA HIS A 15 10.82 -5.71 -3.60
C HIS A 15 10.65 -5.99 -2.10
N ASP A 16 10.25 -4.99 -1.31
CA ASP A 16 10.05 -5.12 0.12
C ASP A 16 8.79 -5.96 0.44
N GLN A 17 8.85 -6.71 1.53
CA GLN A 17 7.71 -7.52 2.00
C GLN A 17 6.50 -6.63 2.36
N GLU A 18 6.78 -5.42 2.87
CA GLU A 18 5.78 -4.40 3.16
C GLU A 18 5.05 -3.94 1.91
N PHE A 19 5.77 -3.78 0.80
CA PHE A 19 5.15 -3.46 -0.49
C PHE A 19 4.30 -4.62 -1.00
N LEU A 20 4.81 -5.84 -0.93
CA LEU A 20 4.06 -7.04 -1.32
C LEU A 20 2.73 -7.16 -0.56
N GLY A 21 2.74 -6.88 0.75
CA GLY A 21 1.54 -6.83 1.58
C GLY A 21 0.48 -5.87 1.05
N PHE A 22 0.89 -4.65 0.72
CA PHE A 22 0.00 -3.66 0.13
C PHE A 22 -0.44 -4.03 -1.29
N GLN A 23 0.45 -4.55 -2.14
CA GLN A 23 0.13 -4.95 -3.51
C GLN A 23 -0.94 -6.04 -3.52
N LEU A 24 -0.80 -7.07 -2.69
CA LEU A 24 -1.80 -8.13 -2.57
C LEU A 24 -3.15 -7.58 -2.08
N LEU A 25 -3.14 -6.70 -1.08
CA LEU A 25 -4.36 -6.00 -0.65
C LEU A 25 -4.97 -5.16 -1.78
N HIS A 26 -4.14 -4.55 -2.63
CA HIS A 26 -4.58 -3.75 -3.76
C HIS A 26 -5.27 -4.59 -4.84
N GLU A 27 -4.77 -5.78 -5.11
CA GLU A 27 -5.33 -6.70 -6.09
C GLU A 27 -6.52 -7.51 -5.54
N ASP A 28 -6.61 -7.71 -4.21
CA ASP A 28 -7.65 -8.52 -3.58
C ASP A 28 -9.02 -7.80 -3.49
N THR A 29 -9.76 -7.89 -4.58
CA THR A 29 -11.15 -7.40 -4.65
C THR A 29 -12.11 -8.14 -3.73
N THR A 30 -11.81 -9.39 -3.36
CA THR A 30 -12.67 -10.20 -2.48
C THR A 30 -12.55 -9.70 -1.05
N PHE A 31 -11.33 -9.50 -0.57
CA PHE A 31 -11.07 -8.89 0.73
C PHE A 31 -11.71 -7.51 0.83
N LYS A 32 -11.57 -6.64 -0.17
CA LYS A 32 -12.20 -5.31 -0.16
C LYS A 32 -13.72 -5.35 0.00
N LYS A 33 -14.40 -6.29 -0.69
CA LYS A 33 -15.85 -6.50 -0.53
C LYS A 33 -16.22 -7.06 0.85
N GLN A 34 -15.40 -7.95 1.41
CA GLN A 34 -15.61 -8.46 2.76
C GLN A 34 -15.41 -7.37 3.80
N TYR A 35 -14.35 -6.57 3.67
CA TYR A 35 -14.10 -5.39 4.48
C TYR A 35 -15.31 -4.44 4.46
N GLU A 36 -15.85 -4.13 3.29
CA GLU A 36 -17.02 -3.27 3.15
C GLU A 36 -18.24 -3.80 3.90
N ARG A 37 -18.49 -5.11 3.85
CA ARG A 37 -19.58 -5.75 4.60
C ARG A 37 -19.36 -5.73 6.11
N LEU A 38 -18.12 -5.93 6.57
CA LEU A 38 -17.78 -6.05 7.99
C LEU A 38 -17.67 -4.68 8.68
N LYS A 39 -17.12 -3.69 8.00
CA LYS A 39 -16.84 -2.35 8.54
C LYS A 39 -17.86 -1.31 8.10
N GLU A 40 -18.81 -1.67 7.22
CA GLU A 40 -19.79 -0.77 6.60
C GLU A 40 -19.10 0.44 5.91
N LYS A 41 -17.90 0.22 5.36
CA LYS A 41 -17.04 1.25 4.76
C LYS A 41 -16.29 0.71 3.55
N VAL A 42 -16.26 1.47 2.46
CA VAL A 42 -15.47 1.11 1.28
C VAL A 42 -13.97 1.25 1.58
N LEU A 43 -13.20 0.23 1.22
CA LEU A 43 -11.73 0.29 1.16
C LEU A 43 -11.27 0.46 -0.28
N SER A 44 -10.71 1.62 -0.58
CA SER A 44 -10.05 1.91 -1.85
C SER A 44 -8.54 1.91 -1.63
N THR A 45 -7.80 1.34 -2.58
CA THR A 45 -6.34 1.39 -2.55
C THR A 45 -5.82 1.88 -3.88
N ASN A 46 -4.82 2.75 -3.85
CA ASN A 46 -4.21 3.32 -5.05
C ASN A 46 -2.69 3.09 -5.01
N LEU A 47 -2.13 2.77 -6.16
CA LEU A 47 -0.70 2.54 -6.31
C LEU A 47 -0.18 3.40 -7.45
N PHE A 48 0.75 4.29 -7.13
CA PHE A 48 1.33 5.23 -8.08
C PHE A 48 2.85 5.02 -8.17
N PHE A 49 3.32 4.71 -9.36
CA PHE A 49 4.75 4.67 -9.67
C PHE A 49 5.17 5.97 -10.32
N VAL A 50 5.96 6.75 -9.60
CA VAL A 50 6.44 8.06 -10.00
C VAL A 50 7.80 7.87 -10.70
N LYS A 51 7.93 8.35 -11.94
CA LYS A 51 9.15 8.24 -12.75
C LYS A 51 9.93 9.54 -12.87
N GLU A 52 9.24 10.67 -12.76
CA GLU A 52 9.77 12.01 -12.97
C GLU A 52 9.13 12.94 -11.94
N ASP A 53 9.64 14.17 -11.79
CA ASP A 53 8.98 15.18 -10.96
C ASP A 53 7.64 15.61 -11.59
N THR A 54 6.63 14.74 -11.49
CA THR A 54 5.26 15.00 -11.94
C THR A 54 4.54 15.86 -10.90
N GLU A 55 3.45 16.53 -11.29
CA GLU A 55 2.65 17.45 -10.46
C GLU A 55 2.16 16.85 -9.11
N LEU A 56 2.24 15.52 -8.90
CA LEU A 56 2.10 14.88 -7.58
C LEU A 56 3.08 15.43 -6.53
N LEU A 57 4.19 16.00 -6.97
CA LEU A 57 5.28 16.54 -6.17
C LEU A 57 5.18 18.04 -5.93
N GLU A 58 4.05 18.69 -6.21
CA GLU A 58 3.84 20.08 -5.79
C GLU A 58 4.10 20.28 -4.29
N THR A 59 3.93 19.23 -3.48
CA THR A 59 4.14 19.24 -2.03
C THR A 59 5.33 18.41 -1.56
N PHE A 60 5.80 17.43 -2.33
CA PHE A 60 6.84 16.48 -1.94
C PHE A 60 7.90 16.36 -3.01
N THR A 61 9.13 16.01 -2.67
CA THR A 61 10.21 15.79 -3.64
C THR A 61 10.38 14.29 -3.92
N LEU A 62 10.93 13.93 -5.09
CA LEU A 62 11.18 12.52 -5.44
C LEU A 62 11.97 11.79 -4.35
N ASP A 63 12.95 12.42 -3.71
CA ASP A 63 13.75 11.79 -2.66
C ASP A 63 12.94 11.41 -1.41
N GLN A 64 11.75 11.98 -1.21
CA GLN A 64 10.86 11.65 -0.09
C GLN A 64 10.04 10.37 -0.29
N LEU A 65 10.00 9.85 -1.52
CA LEU A 65 9.38 8.55 -1.80
C LEU A 65 10.16 7.40 -1.15
N PRO A 66 9.49 6.32 -0.71
CA PRO A 66 8.06 6.10 -0.83
C PRO A 66 7.23 6.90 0.19
N ILE A 67 6.02 7.30 -0.22
CA ILE A 67 5.05 8.02 0.61
C ILE A 67 3.77 7.18 0.73
N VAL A 68 3.21 7.14 1.93
CA VAL A 68 1.92 6.51 2.22
C VAL A 68 0.93 7.56 2.68
N GLU A 69 -0.24 7.57 2.05
CA GLU A 69 -1.37 8.39 2.42
C GLU A 69 -2.56 7.54 2.86
N VAL A 70 -3.21 7.96 3.94
CA VAL A 70 -4.47 7.41 4.42
C VAL A 70 -5.51 8.51 4.46
N ASP A 71 -6.62 8.33 3.74
CA ASP A 71 -7.72 9.30 3.67
C ASP A 71 -7.20 10.74 3.39
N TYR A 72 -6.31 10.87 2.41
CA TYR A 72 -5.66 12.11 1.96
C TYR A 72 -4.73 12.78 2.98
N ASN A 73 -4.32 12.06 4.03
CA ASN A 73 -3.32 12.52 4.99
C ASN A 73 -2.05 11.68 4.84
N VAL A 74 -0.90 12.34 4.75
CA VAL A 74 0.40 11.65 4.72
C VAL A 74 0.67 11.03 6.08
N THR A 75 0.76 9.71 6.09
CA THR A 75 1.02 8.91 7.28
C THR A 75 2.48 8.49 7.37
N LYS A 76 3.15 8.28 6.23
CA LYS A 76 4.55 7.85 6.19
C LYS A 76 5.29 8.47 4.99
N VAL A 77 6.55 8.82 5.22
CA VAL A 77 7.48 9.38 4.24
C VAL A 77 8.78 8.59 4.35
N LYS A 78 9.41 8.27 3.21
CA LYS A 78 10.58 7.38 3.13
C LYS A 78 10.34 6.01 3.77
N GLY A 79 9.12 5.50 3.70
CA GLY A 79 8.80 4.19 4.27
C GLY A 79 7.38 3.70 3.95
N LEU A 80 7.19 2.38 4.09
CA LEU A 80 5.93 1.69 3.83
C LEU A 80 5.30 1.21 5.14
N LEU A 81 3.99 0.91 5.14
CA LEU A 81 3.36 0.25 6.27
C LEU A 81 3.71 -1.24 6.28
N SER A 82 4.15 -1.72 7.43
CA SER A 82 4.27 -3.14 7.72
C SER A 82 2.88 -3.81 7.72
N LEU A 83 2.87 -5.14 7.66
CA LEU A 83 1.63 -5.91 7.79
C LEU A 83 0.91 -5.66 9.12
N ALA A 84 1.67 -5.47 10.20
CA ALA A 84 1.11 -5.15 11.50
C ALA A 84 0.41 -3.79 11.46
N GLU A 85 1.07 -2.76 10.92
CA GLU A 85 0.48 -1.43 10.75
C GLU A 85 -0.75 -1.46 9.83
N LEU A 86 -0.72 -2.22 8.72
CA LEU A 86 -1.88 -2.40 7.84
C LEU A 86 -3.04 -3.10 8.57
N SER A 87 -2.73 -4.12 9.38
CA SER A 87 -3.73 -4.86 10.14
C SER A 87 -4.40 -4.00 11.20
N GLU A 88 -3.62 -3.21 11.93
CA GLU A 88 -4.12 -2.22 12.89
C GLU A 88 -4.96 -1.15 12.20
N LEU A 89 -4.49 -0.63 11.06
CA LEU A 89 -5.17 0.43 10.32
C LEU A 89 -6.53 -0.03 9.77
N LEU A 90 -6.61 -1.27 9.29
CA LEU A 90 -7.86 -1.85 8.80
C LEU A 90 -8.75 -2.37 9.93
N ASP A 91 -8.22 -2.49 11.15
CA ASP A 91 -8.88 -3.15 12.28
C ASP A 91 -9.35 -4.57 11.90
N ILE A 92 -8.51 -5.27 11.12
CA ILE A 92 -8.70 -6.65 10.65
C ILE A 92 -7.35 -7.35 10.69
N GLY A 93 -7.30 -8.57 11.22
CA GLY A 93 -6.11 -9.43 11.16
C GLY A 93 -5.72 -9.73 9.71
N ILE A 94 -4.58 -9.24 9.26
CA ILE A 94 -4.03 -9.56 7.93
C ILE A 94 -2.87 -10.55 8.11
N THR A 95 -2.94 -11.66 7.40
CA THR A 95 -1.83 -12.63 7.31
C THR A 95 -1.48 -12.86 5.86
N LEU A 96 -0.22 -12.73 5.49
CA LEU A 96 0.26 -13.11 4.17
C LEU A 96 0.43 -14.63 4.10
N GLN A 97 -0.25 -15.28 3.15
CA GLN A 97 0.04 -16.65 2.76
C GLN A 97 0.70 -16.63 1.39
N ILE A 98 2.03 -16.69 1.39
CA ILE A 98 2.81 -16.83 0.16
C ILE A 98 2.95 -18.33 -0.09
N LYS A 99 2.26 -18.84 -1.11
CA LYS A 99 2.50 -20.21 -1.57
C LYS A 99 3.83 -20.20 -2.31
N MET A 100 4.89 -20.66 -1.65
CA MET A 100 6.12 -21.00 -2.37
C MET A 100 5.78 -22.20 -3.26
N GLU A 101 5.72 -21.99 -4.57
CA GLU A 101 5.85 -23.11 -5.50
C GLU A 101 7.32 -23.53 -5.43
N ASP A 102 7.59 -24.66 -4.76
CA ASP A 102 8.87 -25.35 -4.86
C ASP A 102 9.14 -25.60 -6.36
N GLU A 103 10.12 -24.89 -6.91
CA GLU A 103 10.68 -25.18 -8.23
C GLU A 103 11.23 -26.62 -8.19
N SER A 104 10.59 -27.51 -8.96
CA SER A 104 10.96 -28.92 -9.09
C SER A 104 12.14 -29.15 -10.02
#